data_AF-A0A2G6P0V8-F1
#
_entry.id   AF-A0A2G6P0V8-F1
#
_cell.length_a   1.000
_cell.length_b   1.000
_cell.length_c   1.000
_cell.angle_alpha   90.00
_cell.angle_beta   90.00
_cell.angle_gamma   90.00
#
_symmetry.space_group_name_H-M   'P 1'
#
loop_
_entity.id
_entity.type
_entity.pdbx_description
1 polymer ?
#
loop_
_entity_poly.entity_id
_entity_poly.type
_entity_poly.pdbx_seq_one_letter_code
_entity_poly.pdbx_strand_id
1 'polypeptide(L)'
;MVIAESHYLPNGSTAHLSPEEWYNGDDKRLDSTEKSWIATSDIVRYSGNRIFNNIYNALIESGIDSDGAKEQIFFMNYFQRPAIEKRSFKNVCTQLDKDEADKNLRKVISILKPDLIIFVSKYAVVVAEETELWKFTNTINCIYTYTNHPSTVWWNKATRPDFFKGRTSKEHFKFFLKENKFIID
;
A
#
# COMPACT_ATOMS: atom_id res chain seq x y z
N MET A 1 -7.99 5.53 0.33
CA MET A 1 -6.90 4.89 -0.45
C MET A 1 -5.96 4.13 0.49
N VAL A 2 -5.57 2.90 0.13
CA VAL A 2 -4.65 2.08 0.91
C VAL A 2 -3.40 1.72 0.11
N ILE A 3 -2.23 1.90 0.72
CA ILE A 3 -0.92 1.78 0.05
C ILE A 3 -0.07 0.72 0.74
N ALA A 4 0.26 -0.36 0.03
CA ALA A 4 1.20 -1.38 0.47
C ALA A 4 2.63 -1.14 -0.08
N GLU A 5 3.58 -2.02 0.21
CA GLU A 5 5.01 -1.81 -0.12
C GLU A 5 5.30 -2.01 -1.62
N SER A 6 5.27 -3.26 -2.06
CA SER A 6 5.59 -3.72 -3.42
C SER A 6 4.96 -5.08 -3.63
N HIS A 7 4.88 -5.53 -4.88
CA HIS A 7 4.64 -6.94 -5.18
C HIS A 7 5.88 -7.78 -4.93
N TYR A 8 5.71 -9.10 -5.03
CA TYR A 8 6.80 -10.05 -5.27
C TYR A 8 6.66 -10.59 -6.68
N LEU A 9 7.75 -11.07 -7.26
CA LEU A 9 7.69 -11.96 -8.44
C LEU A 9 7.96 -13.41 -8.03
N PRO A 10 7.56 -14.39 -8.86
CA PRO A 10 7.86 -15.79 -8.63
C PRO A 10 9.34 -16.04 -8.37
N ASN A 11 9.65 -17.05 -7.56
CA ASN A 11 11.03 -17.46 -7.32
C ASN A 11 11.77 -17.74 -8.64
N GLY A 12 12.98 -17.20 -8.78
CA GLY A 12 13.77 -17.31 -10.00
C GLY A 12 13.51 -16.24 -11.05
N SER A 13 12.49 -15.38 -10.88
CA SER A 13 12.30 -14.22 -11.76
C SER A 13 13.49 -13.25 -11.69
N THR A 14 13.92 -12.78 -12.86
CA THR A 14 15.03 -11.82 -13.00
C THR A 14 14.58 -10.46 -13.53
N ALA A 15 13.32 -10.34 -13.99
CA ALA A 15 12.83 -9.15 -14.69
C ALA A 15 12.88 -7.86 -13.84
N HIS A 16 12.84 -7.99 -12.52
CA HIS A 16 12.82 -6.88 -11.56
C HIS A 16 14.20 -6.52 -10.97
N LEU A 17 15.27 -7.21 -11.39
CA LEU A 17 16.60 -7.06 -10.79
C LEU A 17 17.30 -5.75 -11.18
N SER A 18 17.07 -5.23 -12.39
CA SER A 18 17.52 -3.90 -12.79
C SER A 18 16.39 -2.88 -12.63
N PRO A 19 16.55 -1.85 -11.78
CA PRO A 19 15.63 -0.73 -11.72
C PRO A 19 15.48 -0.02 -13.07
N GLU A 20 16.58 0.25 -13.76
CA GLU A 20 16.59 0.98 -15.03
C GLU A 20 15.81 0.24 -16.11
N GLU A 21 16.06 -1.06 -16.26
CA GLU A 21 15.31 -1.86 -17.23
C GLU A 21 13.85 -2.04 -16.80
N TRP A 22 13.54 -2.05 -15.50
CA TRP A 22 12.17 -2.16 -15.02
C TRP A 22 11.35 -0.92 -15.39
N TYR A 23 11.86 0.28 -15.11
CA TYR A 23 11.13 1.53 -15.32
C TYR A 23 11.17 2.03 -16.77
N ASN A 24 12.20 1.67 -17.56
CA ASN A 24 12.29 2.01 -18.98
C ASN A 24 11.78 0.91 -19.92
N GLY A 25 11.53 -0.29 -19.39
CA GLY A 25 11.07 -1.44 -20.17
C GLY A 25 9.58 -1.44 -20.47
N ASP A 26 9.12 -2.46 -21.18
CA ASP A 26 7.70 -2.76 -21.37
C ASP A 26 7.34 -4.10 -20.74
N ASP A 27 6.03 -4.38 -20.65
CA ASP A 27 5.52 -5.60 -20.03
C ASP A 27 5.74 -6.86 -20.87
N LYS A 28 6.29 -6.75 -22.10
CA LYS A 28 6.59 -7.93 -22.94
C LYS A 28 7.75 -8.76 -22.39
N ARG A 29 8.55 -8.18 -21.50
CA ARG A 29 9.61 -8.90 -20.77
C ARG A 29 9.08 -9.88 -19.73
N LEU A 30 7.81 -9.77 -19.35
CA LEU A 30 7.19 -10.61 -18.34
C LEU A 30 6.42 -11.75 -18.99
N ASP A 31 6.59 -12.96 -18.46
CA ASP A 31 5.72 -14.08 -18.83
C ASP A 31 4.32 -13.95 -18.19
N SER A 32 3.38 -14.82 -18.59
CA SER A 32 2.02 -14.80 -18.05
C SER A 32 1.95 -15.03 -16.55
N THR A 33 2.87 -15.81 -15.99
CA THR A 33 2.95 -16.08 -14.56
C THR A 33 3.41 -14.82 -13.84
N GLU A 34 4.50 -14.19 -14.26
CA GLU A 34 5.00 -12.95 -13.68
C GLU A 34 3.96 -11.82 -13.73
N LYS A 35 3.24 -11.68 -14.85
CA LYS A 35 2.14 -10.71 -14.97
C LYS A 35 1.04 -10.93 -13.94
N SER A 36 0.65 -12.19 -13.69
CA SER A 36 -0.38 -12.53 -12.71
C SER A 36 0.01 -12.18 -11.26
N TRP A 37 1.31 -12.11 -10.96
CA TRP A 37 1.83 -11.77 -9.63
C TRP A 37 1.87 -10.26 -9.35
N ILE A 38 1.77 -9.43 -10.39
CA ILE A 38 1.79 -7.96 -10.25
C ILE A 38 0.45 -7.30 -10.62
N ALA A 39 -0.52 -8.08 -11.10
CA ALA A 39 -1.86 -7.62 -11.44
C ALA A 39 -2.68 -7.36 -10.16
N THR A 40 -2.50 -6.17 -9.55
CA THR A 40 -3.18 -5.80 -8.29
C THR A 40 -4.70 -6.00 -8.35
N SER A 41 -5.35 -5.66 -9.47
CA SER A 41 -6.80 -5.84 -9.65
C SER A 41 -7.22 -7.30 -9.50
N ASP A 42 -6.45 -8.22 -10.07
CA ASP A 42 -6.76 -9.64 -10.09
C ASP A 42 -6.46 -10.26 -8.72
N ILE A 43 -5.38 -9.80 -8.09
CA ILE A 43 -5.04 -10.21 -6.72
C ILE A 43 -6.14 -9.74 -5.76
N VAL A 44 -6.61 -8.50 -5.85
CA VAL A 44 -7.72 -8.00 -5.01
C VAL A 44 -9.00 -8.80 -5.26
N ARG A 45 -9.34 -9.09 -6.52
CA ARG A 45 -10.61 -9.73 -6.91
C ARG A 45 -10.66 -11.23 -6.60
N TYR A 46 -9.55 -11.95 -6.82
CA TYR A 46 -9.59 -13.42 -6.89
C TYR A 46 -8.74 -14.12 -5.84
N SER A 47 -7.75 -13.47 -5.23
CA SER A 47 -6.67 -14.22 -4.55
C SER A 47 -6.87 -14.53 -3.06
N GLY A 48 -8.00 -14.16 -2.43
CA GLY A 48 -8.17 -14.38 -0.98
C GLY A 48 -7.00 -13.86 -0.14
N ASN A 49 -6.29 -12.83 -0.65
CA ASN A 49 -5.01 -12.41 -0.11
C ASN A 49 -5.21 -11.82 1.28
N ARG A 50 -4.39 -12.31 2.22
CA ARG A 50 -4.47 -12.00 3.65
C ARG A 50 -4.43 -10.49 3.95
N ILE A 51 -3.74 -9.70 3.11
CA ILE A 51 -3.71 -8.25 3.23
C ILE A 51 -5.11 -7.69 3.04
N PHE A 52 -5.74 -7.99 1.90
CA PHE A 52 -7.06 -7.47 1.57
C PHE A 52 -8.12 -7.98 2.54
N ASN A 53 -8.10 -9.28 2.88
CA ASN A 53 -9.04 -9.84 3.86
C ASN A 53 -8.96 -9.15 5.21
N ASN A 54 -7.74 -8.90 5.73
CA ASN A 54 -7.59 -8.24 7.03
C ASN A 54 -8.01 -6.77 7.00
N ILE A 55 -7.82 -6.09 5.86
CA ILE A 55 -8.25 -4.71 5.67
C ILE A 55 -9.78 -4.65 5.55
N TYR A 56 -10.40 -5.46 4.70
CA TYR A 56 -11.86 -5.56 4.56
C TYR A 56 -12.54 -5.92 5.89
N ASN A 57 -11.99 -6.87 6.63
CA ASN A 57 -12.51 -7.18 7.97
C ASN A 57 -12.40 -5.96 8.92
N ALA A 58 -11.31 -5.20 8.87
CA ALA A 58 -11.19 -4.00 9.70
C ALA A 58 -12.17 -2.89 9.29
N LEU A 59 -12.47 -2.76 8.00
CA LEU A 59 -13.47 -1.82 7.48
C LEU A 59 -14.88 -2.20 7.93
N ILE A 60 -15.25 -3.47 7.76
CA ILE A 60 -16.55 -4.01 8.20
C ILE A 60 -16.72 -3.80 9.71
N GLU A 61 -15.71 -4.15 10.51
CA GLU A 61 -15.75 -3.91 11.95
C GLU A 61 -15.70 -2.43 12.36
N SER A 62 -15.44 -1.52 11.42
CA SER A 62 -15.55 -0.07 11.63
C SER A 62 -16.96 0.45 11.35
N GLY A 63 -17.86 -0.38 10.82
CA GLY A 63 -19.25 -0.04 10.48
C GLY A 63 -19.47 0.25 9.00
N ILE A 64 -18.50 -0.06 8.14
CA ILE A 64 -18.60 0.12 6.68
C ILE A 64 -19.21 -1.15 6.10
N ASP A 65 -20.32 -1.04 5.37
CA ASP A 65 -20.94 -2.21 4.74
C ASP A 65 -19.98 -2.91 3.77
N SER A 66 -20.08 -4.23 3.63
CA SER A 66 -19.10 -5.03 2.90
C SER A 66 -19.04 -4.71 1.40
N ASP A 67 -20.17 -4.35 0.80
CA ASP A 67 -20.23 -4.02 -0.63
C ASP A 67 -19.72 -2.59 -0.85
N GLY A 68 -20.15 -1.63 -0.02
CA GLY A 68 -19.61 -0.27 -0.02
C GLY A 68 -18.10 -0.21 0.26
N ALA A 69 -17.58 -1.08 1.12
CA ALA A 69 -16.16 -1.14 1.46
C ALA A 69 -15.26 -1.49 0.26
N LYS A 70 -15.73 -2.33 -0.68
CA LYS A 70 -14.94 -2.74 -1.85
C LYS A 70 -14.94 -1.68 -2.94
N GLU A 71 -16.05 -0.96 -3.10
CA GLU A 71 -16.21 0.05 -4.15
C GLU A 71 -15.50 1.37 -3.82
N GLN A 72 -15.36 1.69 -2.53
CA GLN A 72 -14.80 2.97 -2.07
C GLN A 72 -13.29 2.94 -1.82
N ILE A 73 -12.63 1.79 -2.01
CA ILE A 73 -11.22 1.63 -1.65
C ILE A 73 -10.37 1.36 -2.88
N PHE A 74 -9.53 2.35 -3.15
CA PHE A 74 -8.42 2.17 -4.05
C PHE A 74 -7.20 1.58 -3.34
N PHE A 75 -6.67 0.49 -3.89
CA PHE A 75 -5.45 -0.17 -3.45
C PHE A 75 -4.32 0.02 -4.46
N MET A 76 -3.12 0.34 -3.96
CA MET A 76 -1.90 0.25 -4.75
C MET A 76 -0.71 -0.14 -3.90
N ASN A 77 0.40 -0.50 -4.55
CA ASN A 77 1.71 -0.56 -3.93
C ASN A 77 2.45 0.76 -4.17
N TYR A 78 3.25 1.19 -3.20
CA TYR A 78 4.07 2.39 -3.29
C TYR A 78 5.18 2.21 -4.34
N PHE A 79 5.99 1.18 -4.17
CA PHE A 79 7.02 0.81 -5.14
C PHE A 79 6.39 0.01 -6.27
N GLN A 80 6.65 0.44 -7.50
CA GLN A 80 6.13 -0.25 -8.69
C GLN A 80 6.97 -1.47 -9.06
N ARG A 81 8.26 -1.45 -8.72
CA ARG A 81 9.16 -2.58 -8.90
C ARG A 81 8.93 -3.64 -7.82
N PRO A 82 8.74 -4.92 -8.19
CA PRO A 82 8.61 -6.01 -7.23
C PRO A 82 9.88 -6.22 -6.41
N ALA A 83 9.69 -6.70 -5.19
CA ALA A 83 10.76 -7.24 -4.37
C ALA A 83 11.15 -8.64 -4.83
N ILE A 84 12.39 -9.03 -4.51
CA ILE A 84 12.82 -10.42 -4.58
C ILE A 84 12.05 -11.21 -3.52
N GLU A 85 11.47 -12.36 -3.88
CA GLU A 85 10.73 -13.20 -2.96
C GLU A 85 11.52 -13.46 -1.66
N LYS A 86 10.86 -13.34 -0.51
CA LYS A 86 11.44 -13.51 0.84
C LYS A 86 12.53 -12.49 1.22
N ARG A 87 12.77 -11.45 0.42
CA ARG A 87 13.64 -10.33 0.78
C ARG A 87 12.82 -9.05 0.90
N SER A 88 13.13 -8.24 1.91
CA SER A 88 12.50 -6.91 2.03
C SER A 88 12.93 -6.02 0.88
N PHE A 89 11.99 -5.25 0.31
CA PHE A 89 12.30 -4.29 -0.74
C PHE A 89 13.34 -3.26 -0.30
N LYS A 90 13.36 -2.94 1.01
CA LYS A 90 14.36 -2.05 1.64
C LYS A 90 15.81 -2.41 1.29
N ASN A 91 16.12 -3.69 1.09
CA ASN A 91 17.48 -4.14 0.84
C ASN A 91 17.93 -3.94 -0.62
N VAL A 92 16.99 -3.64 -1.52
CA VAL A 92 17.23 -3.50 -2.96
C VAL A 92 16.67 -2.18 -3.53
N CYS A 93 16.15 -1.32 -2.66
CA CYS A 93 15.55 -0.04 -3.03
C CYS A 93 16.64 0.96 -3.46
N THR A 94 16.44 1.56 -4.62
CA THR A 94 17.33 2.56 -5.21
C THR A 94 16.68 3.93 -5.22
N GLN A 95 17.45 5.00 -5.50
CA GLN A 95 16.88 6.33 -5.65
C GLN A 95 15.83 6.39 -6.77
N LEU A 96 16.07 5.68 -7.88
CA LEU A 96 15.11 5.60 -8.99
C LEU A 96 13.75 5.02 -8.54
N ASP A 97 13.76 4.03 -7.63
CA ASP A 97 12.51 3.50 -7.08
C ASP A 97 11.75 4.52 -6.24
N LYS A 98 12.47 5.34 -5.47
CA LYS A 98 11.87 6.40 -4.66
C LYS A 98 11.25 7.48 -5.54
N ASP A 99 11.98 7.91 -6.57
CA ASP A 99 11.57 8.97 -7.48
C ASP A 99 10.33 8.55 -8.29
N GLU A 100 10.33 7.33 -8.85
CA GLU A 100 9.17 6.81 -9.58
C GLU A 100 7.99 6.49 -8.66
N ALA A 101 8.22 6.03 -7.43
CA ALA A 101 7.15 5.83 -6.45
C ALA A 101 6.46 7.16 -6.07
N ASP A 102 7.22 8.21 -5.77
CA ASP A 102 6.68 9.54 -5.45
C ASP A 102 5.91 10.14 -6.63
N LYS A 103 6.52 10.11 -7.81
CA LYS A 103 5.91 10.59 -9.06
C LYS A 103 4.60 9.86 -9.38
N ASN A 104 4.59 8.53 -9.27
CA ASN A 104 3.39 7.74 -9.53
C ASN A 104 2.30 8.02 -8.48
N LEU A 105 2.66 8.06 -7.20
CA LEU A 105 1.70 8.32 -6.15
C LEU A 105 1.05 9.70 -6.28
N ARG A 106 1.82 10.76 -6.56
CA ARG A 106 1.26 12.10 -6.81
C ARG A 106 0.29 12.10 -7.98
N LYS A 107 0.63 11.40 -9.06
CA LYS A 107 -0.25 11.26 -10.23
C LYS A 107 -1.57 10.58 -9.84
N VAL A 108 -1.49 9.46 -9.13
CA VAL A 108 -2.68 8.74 -8.65
C VAL A 108 -3.54 9.61 -7.73
N ILE A 109 -2.92 10.30 -6.76
CA ILE A 109 -3.60 11.21 -5.84
C ILE A 109 -4.28 12.35 -6.61
N SER A 110 -3.64 12.92 -7.63
CA SER A 110 -4.22 14.00 -8.43
C SER A 110 -5.47 13.58 -9.22
N ILE A 111 -5.53 12.30 -9.61
CA ILE A 111 -6.65 11.71 -10.36
C ILE A 111 -7.78 11.33 -9.39
N LEU A 112 -7.45 10.58 -8.34
CA LEU A 112 -8.44 9.99 -7.43
C LEU A 112 -8.92 10.95 -6.35
N LYS A 113 -8.09 11.94 -5.99
CA LYS A 113 -8.34 12.91 -4.90
C LYS A 113 -8.87 12.23 -3.62
N PRO A 114 -8.12 11.27 -3.06
CA PRO A 114 -8.61 10.52 -1.90
C PRO A 114 -8.73 11.43 -0.66
N ASP A 115 -9.77 11.25 0.13
CA ASP A 115 -9.89 11.93 1.43
C ASP A 115 -8.84 11.42 2.42
N LEU A 116 -8.66 10.09 2.45
CA LEU A 116 -7.80 9.38 3.37
C LEU A 116 -6.76 8.53 2.64
N ILE A 117 -5.51 8.60 3.09
CA ILE A 117 -4.44 7.68 2.69
C ILE A 117 -3.97 6.86 3.90
N ILE A 118 -3.95 5.54 3.77
CA ILE A 118 -3.43 4.66 4.82
C ILE A 118 -2.31 3.80 4.24
N PHE A 119 -1.09 4.02 4.70
CA PHE A 119 0.04 3.15 4.39
C PHE A 119 -0.02 1.89 5.26
N VAL A 120 -0.04 0.72 4.65
CA VAL A 120 0.06 -0.57 5.35
C VAL A 120 1.47 -1.16 5.24
N SER A 121 2.47 -0.33 4.92
CA SER A 121 3.89 -0.62 5.08
C SER A 121 4.59 0.56 5.75
N LYS A 122 5.31 0.27 6.85
CA LYS A 122 6.17 1.24 7.52
C LYS A 122 7.30 1.73 6.59
N TYR A 123 7.85 0.86 5.75
CA TYR A 123 8.96 1.26 4.91
C TYR A 123 8.50 2.21 3.80
N ALA A 124 7.35 1.93 3.18
CA ALA A 124 6.76 2.80 2.17
C ALA A 124 6.48 4.21 2.71
N VAL A 125 5.88 4.34 3.89
CA VAL A 125 5.61 5.67 4.48
C VAL A 125 6.89 6.42 4.84
N VAL A 126 7.91 5.75 5.36
CA VAL A 126 9.21 6.38 5.68
C VAL A 126 9.84 6.96 4.41
N VAL A 127 9.83 6.20 3.31
CA VAL A 127 10.36 6.70 2.03
C VAL A 127 9.49 7.83 1.48
N ALA A 128 8.17 7.77 1.62
CA ALA A 128 7.28 8.86 1.23
C ALA A 128 7.49 10.14 2.07
N GLU A 129 7.85 10.01 3.35
CA GLU A 129 8.20 11.12 4.24
C GLU A 129 9.55 11.77 3.91
N GLU A 130 10.42 11.08 3.17
CA GLU A 130 11.66 11.65 2.63
C GLU A 130 11.39 12.60 1.43
N THR A 131 10.16 12.63 0.91
CA THR A 131 9.78 13.45 -0.25
C THR A 131 8.86 14.62 0.13
N GLU A 132 8.56 15.47 -0.84
CA GLU A 132 7.63 16.60 -0.70
C GLU A 132 6.15 16.17 -0.79
N LEU A 133 5.86 14.87 -0.62
CA LEU A 133 4.52 14.31 -0.83
C LEU A 133 3.50 14.97 0.09
N TRP A 134 3.86 15.17 1.36
CA TRP A 134 2.94 15.69 2.36
C TRP A 134 2.67 17.18 2.21
N LYS A 135 3.64 17.94 1.69
CA LYS A 135 3.37 19.32 1.26
C LYS A 135 2.33 19.35 0.15
N PHE A 136 2.36 18.39 -0.77
CA PHE A 136 1.37 18.25 -1.83
C PHE A 136 0.00 17.78 -1.32
N THR A 137 -0.09 16.77 -0.44
CA THR A 137 -1.39 16.32 0.08
C THR A 137 -2.10 17.39 0.91
N ASN A 138 -1.35 18.25 1.60
CA ASN A 138 -1.91 19.41 2.31
C ASN A 138 -2.65 20.38 1.38
N THR A 139 -2.25 20.49 0.10
CA THR A 139 -2.94 21.36 -0.87
C THR A 139 -4.31 20.84 -1.29
N ILE A 140 -4.61 19.56 -1.02
CA ILE A 140 -5.87 18.91 -1.39
C ILE A 140 -6.64 18.40 -0.17
N ASN A 141 -6.30 18.84 1.05
CA ASN A 141 -6.90 18.40 2.31
C ASN A 141 -6.91 16.88 2.53
N CYS A 142 -5.95 16.16 1.94
CA CYS A 142 -5.81 14.73 2.13
C CYS A 142 -4.95 14.45 3.36
N ILE A 143 -5.48 13.66 4.29
CA ILE A 143 -4.78 13.27 5.51
C ILE A 143 -4.32 11.81 5.41
N TYR A 144 -3.26 11.48 6.15
CA TYR A 144 -2.68 10.15 6.10
C TYR A 144 -2.35 9.57 7.47
N THR A 145 -2.22 8.24 7.49
CA THR A 145 -1.57 7.51 8.58
C THR A 145 -0.86 6.28 8.04
N TYR A 146 -0.21 5.53 8.93
CA TYR A 146 0.34 4.23 8.59
C TYR A 146 0.08 3.17 9.67
N THR A 147 0.19 1.91 9.26
CA THR A 147 0.09 0.73 10.12
C THR A 147 1.23 -0.23 9.84
N ASN A 148 1.41 -1.23 10.71
CA ASN A 148 2.19 -2.41 10.33
C ASN A 148 1.46 -3.23 9.26
N HIS A 149 2.20 -4.10 8.58
CA HIS A 149 1.69 -4.88 7.46
C HIS A 149 0.59 -5.88 7.88
N PRO A 150 -0.56 -5.94 7.17
CA PRO A 150 -1.74 -6.65 7.68
C PRO A 150 -1.59 -8.17 7.67
N SER A 151 -0.71 -8.72 6.83
CA SER A 151 -0.42 -10.15 6.83
C SER A 151 0.54 -10.61 7.93
N THR A 152 1.09 -9.69 8.73
CA THR A 152 2.08 -9.99 9.77
C THR A 152 1.45 -10.07 11.15
N VAL A 153 2.14 -10.73 12.10
CA VAL A 153 1.72 -10.79 13.51
C VAL A 153 1.58 -9.41 14.15
N TRP A 154 2.28 -8.41 13.63
CA TRP A 154 2.27 -7.04 14.12
C TRP A 154 0.95 -6.31 13.85
N TRP A 155 0.11 -6.83 12.95
CA TRP A 155 -1.23 -6.32 12.70
C TRP A 155 -2.09 -6.35 13.97
N ASN A 156 -1.97 -7.43 14.75
CA ASN A 156 -2.77 -7.70 15.95
C ASN A 156 -1.97 -7.54 17.26
N LYS A 157 -0.79 -6.91 17.22
CA LYS A 157 0.05 -6.69 18.42
C LYS A 157 0.35 -5.21 18.62
N ALA A 158 0.13 -4.73 19.84
CA ALA A 158 0.46 -3.36 20.25
C ALA A 158 1.99 -3.21 20.35
N THR A 159 2.62 -2.85 19.23
CA THR A 159 4.08 -2.82 19.07
C THR A 159 4.66 -1.42 18.91
N ARG A 160 3.80 -0.40 18.94
CA ARG A 160 4.13 1.01 18.84
C ARG A 160 3.26 1.79 19.85
N PRO A 161 3.46 1.58 21.16
CA PRO A 161 2.59 2.18 22.17
C PRO A 161 2.57 3.71 22.08
N ASP A 162 3.67 4.36 21.69
CA ASP A 162 3.72 5.82 21.57
C ASP A 162 2.93 6.32 20.35
N PHE A 163 3.16 5.73 19.18
CA PHE A 163 2.54 6.18 17.93
C PHE A 163 1.07 5.74 17.81
N PHE A 164 0.76 4.47 18.13
CA PHE A 164 -0.61 3.94 18.11
C PHE A 164 -1.38 4.20 19.42
N LYS A 165 -0.75 4.86 20.41
CA LYS A 165 -1.33 5.14 21.74
C LYS A 165 -1.89 3.87 22.40
N GLY A 166 -1.06 2.83 22.47
CA GLY A 166 -1.39 1.51 23.03
C GLY A 166 -2.21 0.59 22.10
N ARG A 167 -2.66 1.04 20.93
CA ARG A 167 -3.44 0.22 19.98
C ARG A 167 -2.56 -0.74 19.18
N THR A 168 -3.16 -1.85 18.76
CA THR A 168 -2.67 -2.66 17.64
C THR A 168 -2.77 -1.88 16.32
N SER A 169 -2.10 -2.35 15.27
CA SER A 169 -2.24 -1.75 13.94
C SER A 169 -3.66 -1.85 13.39
N LYS A 170 -4.37 -2.96 13.65
CA LYS A 170 -5.78 -3.10 13.30
C LYS A 170 -6.65 -2.06 14.00
N GLU A 171 -6.47 -1.88 15.31
CA GLU A 171 -7.24 -0.91 16.08
C GLU A 171 -6.91 0.53 15.68
N HIS A 172 -5.64 0.83 15.38
CA HIS A 172 -5.23 2.14 14.86
C HIS A 172 -5.87 2.44 13.50
N PHE A 173 -5.90 1.46 12.59
CA PHE A 173 -6.60 1.56 11.31
C PHE A 173 -8.07 1.94 11.51
N LYS A 174 -8.79 1.19 12.36
CA LYS A 174 -10.20 1.43 12.66
C LYS A 174 -10.44 2.78 13.33
N PHE A 175 -9.55 3.15 14.26
CA PHE A 175 -9.61 4.42 14.96
C PHE A 175 -9.45 5.60 13.99
N PHE A 176 -8.47 5.53 13.10
CA PHE A 176 -8.22 6.57 12.09
C PHE A 176 -9.41 6.76 11.15
N LEU A 177 -10.06 5.68 10.72
CA LEU A 177 -11.27 5.76 9.90
C LEU A 177 -12.42 6.47 10.63
N LYS A 178 -12.65 6.10 11.90
CA LYS A 178 -13.74 6.68 12.72
C LYS A 178 -13.50 8.15 13.05
N GLU A 179 -12.28 8.49 13.46
CA GLU A 179 -11.90 9.85 13.84
C GLU A 179 -12.06 10.83 12.67
N ASN A 180 -11.75 10.37 11.46
CA ASN A 180 -11.83 11.19 10.26
C ASN A 180 -13.15 11.03 9.50
N LYS A 181 -14.19 10.58 10.22
CA LYS A 181 -15.55 10.44 9.73
C LYS A 181 -15.62 9.79 8.35
N PHE A 182 -14.88 8.70 8.16
CA PHE A 182 -15.18 7.78 7.08
C PHE A 182 -16.50 7.09 7.42
N ILE A 183 -17.59 7.84 7.29
CA ILE A 183 -18.96 7.44 7.54
C ILE A 183 -19.65 7.53 6.19
N ILE A 184 -20.28 6.42 5.84
CA ILE A 184 -21.13 6.29 4.66
C ILE A 184 -22.41 7.07 4.98
N ASP A 185 -22.70 8.12 4.21
CA ASP A 185 -24.06 8.66 4.08
C ASP A 185 -24.89 7.75 3.15
#